data_AF-A0A521UGQ0-F1
#
_entry.id   AF-A0A521UGQ0-F1
#
_cell.length_a   1.000
_cell.length_b   1.000
_cell.length_c   1.000
_cell.angle_alpha   90.00
_cell.angle_beta   90.00
_cell.angle_gamma   90.00
#
_symmetry.space_group_name_H-M   'P 1'
#
loop_
_entity.id
_entity.type
_entity.pdbx_description
1 polymer ?
#
loop_
_entity_poly.entity_id
_entity_poly.type
_entity_poly.pdbx_seq_one_letter_code
_entity_poly.pdbx_strand_id
1 'polypeptide(L)' 'MSEKVLGKTKACASDRREGEEPVLELRKISKSFGGVRALDEVDFRLYLGEVVGLVGDNGAGKSTLMKVM' A
#
# COMPACT_ATOMS: atom_id res chain seq x y z
N MET A 1 6.15 38.92 -0.88
CA MET A 1 6.26 38.22 0.41
C MET A 1 4.82 37.89 0.80
N SER A 2 4.30 36.69 0.66
CA SER A 2 4.92 35.39 0.93
C SER A 2 4.35 34.30 0.01
N GLU A 3 5.13 33.24 -0.10
CA GLU A 3 5.12 32.22 -1.13
C GLU A 3 3.86 31.32 -1.15
N LYS A 4 3.42 31.04 -2.38
CA LYS A 4 2.66 29.84 -2.72
C LYS A 4 3.50 28.61 -2.40
N VAL A 5 3.03 27.74 -1.51
CA VAL A 5 3.30 26.30 -1.60
C VAL A 5 2.06 25.55 -1.11
N LEU A 6 1.30 24.99 -2.04
CA LEU A 6 0.66 23.70 -1.82
C LEU A 6 0.81 22.92 -3.11
N GLY A 7 1.86 22.09 -3.11
CA GLY A 7 2.24 21.25 -4.23
C GLY A 7 1.08 20.37 -4.68
N LYS A 8 0.96 20.23 -6.00
CA LYS A 8 0.03 19.30 -6.65
C LYS A 8 0.40 17.87 -6.24
N THR A 9 -0.36 17.22 -5.36
CA THR A 9 -0.23 15.78 -5.16
C THR A 9 -0.96 15.07 -6.30
N LYS A 10 -0.24 14.73 -7.38
CA LYS A 10 -0.71 13.77 -8.38
C LYS A 10 -0.59 12.37 -7.76
N ALA A 11 -1.71 11.72 -7.44
CA ALA A 11 -1.72 10.26 -7.35
C ALA A 11 -1.62 9.72 -8.79
N CYS A 12 -0.43 9.29 -9.19
CA CYS A 12 -0.17 8.73 -10.52
C CYS A 12 -0.41 7.21 -10.49
N ALA A 13 -1.64 6.78 -10.25
CA ALA A 13 -2.00 5.35 -10.27
C ALA A 13 -2.07 4.77 -11.70
N SER A 14 -1.97 5.63 -12.73
CA SER A 14 -2.31 5.32 -14.12
C SER A 14 -1.12 5.21 -15.07
N ASP A 15 0.12 5.26 -14.60
CA ASP A 15 1.31 5.18 -15.48
C ASP A 15 1.88 3.75 -15.61
N ARG A 16 1.06 2.74 -15.31
CA ARG A 16 1.47 1.33 -15.38
C ARG A 16 1.56 0.89 -16.84
N ARG A 17 2.76 0.59 -17.30
CA ARG A 17 2.97 -0.02 -18.61
C ARG A 17 2.53 -1.48 -18.57
N GLU A 18 1.76 -1.88 -19.58
CA GLU A 18 1.38 -3.28 -19.76
C GLU A 18 2.65 -4.13 -19.94
N GLY A 19 2.88 -5.06 -19.01
CA GLY A 19 4.08 -5.90 -18.96
C GLY A 19 5.12 -5.52 -17.89
N GLU A 20 4.89 -4.51 -17.06
CA GLU A 20 5.78 -4.20 -15.93
C GLU A 20 5.60 -5.23 -14.80
N GLU A 21 6.69 -5.90 -14.40
CA GLU A 21 6.67 -6.83 -13.27
C GLU A 21 6.70 -6.08 -11.94
N PRO A 22 5.87 -6.47 -10.95
CA PRO A 22 5.90 -5.85 -9.63
C PRO A 22 7.23 -6.15 -8.94
N VAL A 23 7.78 -5.15 -8.24
CA VAL A 23 8.99 -5.32 -7.42
C VAL A 23 8.69 -6.03 -6.10
N LEU A 24 7.43 -5.96 -5.64
CA LEU A 24 6.92 -6.72 -4.51
C LEU A 24 5.51 -7.20 -4.86
N GLU A 25 5.28 -8.50 -4.72
CA GLU A 25 3.97 -9.11 -4.87
C GLU A 25 3.65 -10.00 -3.67
N LEU A 26 2.54 -9.67 -3.02
CA LEU A 26 1.93 -10.43 -1.94
C LEU A 26 0.61 -11.00 -2.46
N ARG A 27 0.42 -12.31 -2.33
CA ARG A 27 -0.80 -13.01 -2.78
C ARG A 27 -1.49 -13.68 -1.61
N LYS A 28 -2.79 -13.43 -1.45
CA LYS A 28 -3.67 -14.05 -0.45
C LYS A 28 -3.06 -14.09 0.96
N ILE A 29 -2.49 -12.97 1.40
CA ILE A 29 -1.86 -12.89 2.71
C ILE A 29 -2.93 -12.81 3.79
N SER A 30 -2.91 -13.79 4.68
CA SER A 30 -3.73 -13.82 5.90
C SER A 30 -2.83 -13.81 7.12
N LYS A 31 -3.19 -13.01 8.13
CA LYS A 31 -2.44 -12.94 9.39
C LYS A 31 -3.40 -12.72 10.54
N SER A 32 -3.27 -13.54 11.57
CA SER A 32 -4.04 -13.43 12.80
C SER A 32 -3.10 -13.22 14.00
N PHE A 33 -3.56 -12.47 14.99
CA PHE A 33 -2.91 -12.32 16.28
C PHE A 33 -3.91 -12.70 17.37
N GLY A 34 -3.66 -13.83 18.04
CA GLY A 34 -4.61 -14.41 18.98
C GLY A 34 -5.97 -14.65 18.31
N GLY A 35 -7.04 -14.12 18.90
CA GLY A 35 -8.41 -14.24 18.38
C GLY A 35 -8.79 -13.22 17.28
N VAL A 36 -7.89 -12.32 16.89
CA VAL A 36 -8.19 -11.27 15.90
C VAL A 36 -7.53 -11.60 14.56
N ARG A 37 -8.33 -11.62 13.49
CA ARG A 37 -7.83 -11.68 12.11
C ARG A 37 -7.43 -10.29 11.66
N ALA A 38 -6.13 -10.05 11.53
CA ALA A 38 -5.57 -8.74 11.17
C ALA A 38 -5.43 -8.54 9.66
N LEU A 39 -5.20 -9.61 8.90
CA LEU A 39 -5.25 -9.63 7.44
C LEU A 39 -6.04 -10.87 7.00
N ASP A 40 -6.85 -10.74 5.95
CA ASP A 40 -7.65 -11.81 5.38
C ASP A 40 -7.53 -11.81 3.85
N GLU A 41 -6.85 -12.81 3.31
CA GLU A 41 -6.65 -13.04 1.87
C GLU A 41 -6.28 -11.76 1.08
N VAL A 42 -5.39 -10.94 1.64
CA VAL A 42 -5.02 -9.66 1.03
C VAL A 42 -4.02 -9.87 -0.11
N ASP A 43 -4.39 -9.38 -1.30
CA ASP A 43 -3.49 -9.25 -2.45
C ASP A 43 -2.90 -7.83 -2.50
N PHE A 44 -1.58 -7.71 -2.67
CA PHE A 44 -0.90 -6.42 -2.77
C PHE A 44 0.25 -6.49 -3.77
N ARG A 45 0.40 -5.44 -4.59
CA ARG A 45 1.48 -5.30 -5.56
C ARG A 45 2.07 -3.90 -5.46
N LEU A 46 3.39 -3.83 -5.48
CA LEU A 46 4.14 -2.58 -5.56
C LEU A 46 4.98 -2.61 -6.83
N TYR A 47 4.89 -1.56 -7.63
CA TYR A 47 5.68 -1.39 -8.84
C TYR A 47 6.83 -0.40 -8.62
N LEU A 48 7.81 -0.42 -9.53
CA LEU A 48 9.00 0.42 -9.40
C LEU A 48 8.63 1.91 -9.46
N GLY A 49 9.10 2.69 -8.49
CA GLY A 49 8.83 4.14 -8.42
C GLY A 49 7.45 4.50 -7.88
N GLU A 50 6.61 3.54 -7.50
CA GLU A 50 5.35 3.83 -6.81
C GLU A 50 5.60 4.17 -5.33
N VAL A 51 4.88 5.18 -4.84
CA VAL A 51 4.77 5.49 -3.41
C VAL A 51 3.36 5.16 -2.96
N VAL A 52 3.22 4.16 -2.09
CA VAL A 52 1.93 3.68 -1.59
C VAL A 52 1.69 4.15 -0.17
N GLY A 53 0.53 4.76 0.07
CA GLY A 53 0.03 5.08 1.40
C GLY A 53 -1.02 4.06 1.86
N LEU A 54 -0.85 3.49 3.05
CA LEU A 54 -1.86 2.65 3.69
C LEU A 54 -2.74 3.51 4.61
N VAL A 55 -4.05 3.53 4.35
CA VAL A 55 -5.02 4.33 5.11
C VAL A 55 -6.15 3.42 5.61
N GLY A 56 -6.68 3.72 6.78
CA GLY A 56 -7.73 2.95 7.45
C GLY A 56 -7.71 3.16 8.96
N ASP A 57 -8.68 2.61 9.68
CA ASP A 57 -8.80 2.79 11.14
C ASP A 57 -7.71 2.04 11.93
N ASN A 58 -7.56 2.40 13.20
CA ASN A 58 -6.69 1.67 14.12
C ASN A 58 -7.20 0.23 14.25
N GLY A 59 -6.29 -0.74 14.06
CA GLY A 59 -6.64 -2.16 14.05
C GLY A 59 -6.98 -2.74 12.67
N ALA A 60 -7.09 -1.92 11.62
CA ALA A 60 -7.38 -2.39 10.25
C ALA A 60 -6.25 -3.21 9.59
N GLY A 61 -5.21 -3.61 10.33
CA GLY A 61 -4.11 -4.42 9.78
C GLY A 61 -3.02 -3.67 9.03
N LYS A 62 -3.03 -2.34 8.97
CA LYS A 62 -1.99 -1.54 8.25
C LYS A 62 -0.56 -1.85 8.67
N SER A 63 -0.27 -1.77 9.98
CA SER A 63 1.05 -2.11 10.52
C SER A 63 1.34 -3.61 10.42
N THR A 64 0.31 -4.44 10.32
CA THR A 64 0.48 -5.87 10.05
C THR A 64 0.92 -6.09 8.61
N LEU A 65 0.30 -5.43 7.64
CA LEU A 65 0.69 -5.50 6.24
C LEU A 65 2.14 -5.03 6.06
N MET A 66 2.52 -3.91 6.68
CA MET A 66 3.92 -3.44 6.67
C MET A 66 4.94 -4.38 7.33
N LYS A 67 4.50 -5.27 8.24
CA LYS A 67 5.39 -6.28 8.84
C LYS A 67 5.55 -7.54 7.99
N VAL A 68 4.65 -7.75 7.01
CA VAL A 68 4.67 -8.91 6.12
C VAL A 68 5.42 -8.60 4.82
N MET A 69 5.50 -7.32 4.43
CA MET A 69 6.45 -6.82 3.43
C MET A 69 7.88 -6.96 3.92
#